data_AF-A0A7G9L706-F1
#
_entry.id   AF-A0A7G9L706-F1
#
_cell.length_a   1.000
_cell.length_b   1.000
_cell.length_c   1.000
_cell.angle_alpha   90.00
_cell.angle_beta   90.00
_cell.angle_gamma   90.00
#
_symmetry.space_group_name_H-M   'P 1'
#
loop_
_entity.id
_entity.type
_entity.pdbx_description
1 polymer ?
#
loop_
_entity_poly.entity_id
_entity_poly.type
_entity_poly.pdbx_seq_one_letter_code
_entity_poly.pdbx_strand_id
1 'polypeptide(L)' 'MKLINIKRKTQLEHRHTKKMGALTTNVTYIKKMLFNLIPLATLHKYRETYYGEIKDCEECVLAK' A
#
# COMPACT_ATOMS: atom_id res chain seq x y z
N MET A 1 -6.34 5.76 -25.99
CA MET A 1 -5.62 5.45 -24.72
C MET A 1 -5.73 6.66 -23.80
N LYS A 2 -6.10 6.49 -22.53
CA LYS A 2 -6.21 7.62 -21.58
C LYS A 2 -4.82 8.02 -21.09
N LEU A 3 -4.52 9.32 -21.08
CA LEU A 3 -3.26 9.91 -20.61
C LEU A 3 -2.99 9.55 -19.15
N ILE A 4 -4.01 9.64 -18.31
CA ILE A 4 -3.97 9.36 -16.87
C ILE A 4 -4.86 8.15 -16.60
N ASN A 5 -4.33 7.18 -15.87
CA ASN A 5 -5.06 5.99 -15.42
C ASN A 5 -4.83 5.76 -13.92
N ILE A 6 -5.74 5.04 -13.28
CA ILE A 6 -5.57 4.56 -11.91
C ILE A 6 -5.27 3.07 -11.98
N LYS A 7 -4.18 2.64 -11.35
CA LYS A 7 -3.76 1.24 -11.31
C LYS A 7 -3.67 0.76 -9.87
N ARG A 8 -4.31 -0.38 -9.60
CA ARG A 8 -4.21 -1.11 -8.33
C ARG A 8 -3.17 -2.22 -8.47
N LYS A 9 -2.25 -2.32 -7.51
CA LYS A 9 -1.30 -3.43 -7.40
C LYS A 9 -1.20 -3.89 -5.95
N THR A 10 -1.42 -5.17 -5.72
CA THR A 10 -1.18 -5.81 -4.43
C THR A 10 0.19 -6.49 -4.48
N GLN A 11 0.99 -6.31 -3.45
CA GLN A 11 2.31 -6.92 -3.32
C GLN A 11 2.52 -7.38 -1.89
N LEU A 12 3.21 -8.51 -1.74
CA LEU A 12 3.63 -9.01 -0.44
C LEU A 12 4.80 -8.16 0.06
N GLU A 13 4.66 -7.54 1.23
CA GLU A 13 5.72 -6.75 1.85
C GLU A 13 6.10 -7.31 3.20
N HIS A 14 7.40 -7.40 3.45
CA HIS A 14 7.93 -7.61 4.78
C HIS A 14 8.12 -6.27 5.48
N ARG A 15 7.44 -6.06 6.60
CA ARG A 15 7.49 -4.83 7.39
C ARG A 15 7.97 -5.12 8.79
N HIS A 16 8.85 -4.28 9.29
CA HIS A 16 9.38 -4.42 10.65
C HIS A 16 9.28 -3.09 11.40
N THR A 17 8.80 -3.14 12.64
CA THR A 17 8.85 -2.00 13.56
C THR A 17 9.22 -2.48 14.96
N LYS A 18 9.91 -1.65 15.74
CA LYS A 18 10.33 -2.03 17.10
C LYS A 18 9.17 -2.41 18.03
N LYS A 19 8.01 -1.75 17.88
CA LYS A 19 6.82 -1.99 18.74
C LYS A 19 6.02 -3.24 18.33
N MET A 20 6.10 -3.69 17.08
CA MET A 20 5.23 -4.75 16.53
C MET A 20 6.00 -5.98 16.05
N GLY A 21 7.33 -5.91 15.95
CA GLY A 21 8.15 -6.95 15.34
C GLY A 21 8.01 -6.97 13.82
N ALA A 22 8.16 -8.15 13.23
CA ALA A 22 8.11 -8.37 11.79
C ALA A 22 6.74 -8.91 11.35
N LEU A 23 6.23 -8.38 10.23
CA LEU A 23 4.97 -8.77 9.62
C LEU A 23 5.15 -8.84 8.11
N THR A 24 4.94 -10.02 7.55
CA THR A 24 4.80 -10.21 6.10
C THR A 24 3.32 -10.14 5.77
N THR A 25 2.90 -9.14 5.00
CA THR A 25 1.48 -8.89 4.71
C THR A 25 1.27 -8.36 3.30
N ASN A 26 0.05 -8.55 2.77
CA ASN A 26 -0.35 -7.98 1.50
C ASN A 26 -0.58 -6.46 1.66
N VAL A 27 0.05 -5.70 0.77
CA VAL A 27 -0.09 -4.25 0.71
C VAL A 27 -0.63 -3.88 -0.66
N THR A 28 -1.77 -3.20 -0.67
CA THR A 28 -2.45 -2.76 -1.88
C THR A 28 -2.16 -1.29 -2.13
N TYR A 29 -1.52 -1.01 -3.25
CA TYR A 29 -1.24 0.35 -3.74
C TYR A 29 -2.24 0.73 -4.81
N ILE A 30 -2.81 1.92 -4.67
CA ILE A 30 -3.58 2.58 -5.72
C ILE A 30 -2.77 3.76 -6.22
N LYS A 31 -2.28 3.69 -7.45
CA LYS A 31 -1.38 4.69 -8.04
C LYS A 31 -2.02 5.35 -9.25
N LYS A 32 -1.84 6.67 -9.36
CA LYS A 32 -2.08 7.43 -10.58
C LYS A 32 -0.91 7.20 -11.52
N MET A 33 -1.18 6.71 -12.72
CA MET A 33 -0.18 6.35 -13.73
C MET A 33 -0.33 7.24 -14.97
N LEU A 34 0.78 7.73 -15.51
CA LEU A 34 0.85 8.37 -16.82
C LEU A 34 1.15 7.33 -17.90
N PHE A 35 0.33 7.29 -18.95
CA PHE A 35 0.41 6.28 -20.03
C PHE A 35 0.51 4.83 -19.53
N ASN A 36 -0.04 4.54 -18.34
CA ASN A 36 0.05 3.24 -17.65
C ASN A 36 1.48 2.74 -17.34
N LEU A 37 2.50 3.60 -17.53
CA LEU A 37 3.91 3.24 -17.44
C LEU A 37 4.59 3.93 -16.25
N ILE A 38 4.37 5.25 -16.10
CA ILE A 38 5.06 6.06 -15.10
C ILE A 38 4.13 6.34 -13.92
N PRO A 39 4.43 5.91 -12.68
CA PRO A 39 3.64 6.27 -11.50
C PRO A 39 3.86 7.75 -11.14
N LEU A 40 2.78 8.53 -11.14
CA LEU A 40 2.80 9.95 -10.78
C LEU A 40 2.63 10.17 -9.27
N ALA A 41 1.68 9.46 -8.66
CA ALA A 41 1.36 9.60 -7.25
C ALA A 41 0.75 8.31 -6.70
N THR A 42 1.00 8.02 -5.41
CA THR A 42 0.23 7.02 -4.68
C THR A 42 -0.97 7.74 -4.07
N LEU A 43 -2.16 7.33 -4.46
CA LEU A 43 -3.42 7.93 -3.98
C LEU A 43 -3.86 7.30 -2.66
N HIS A 44 -3.77 5.98 -2.58
CA HIS A 44 -4.11 5.22 -1.38
C HIS A 44 -3.17 4.05 -1.18
N LYS A 45 -2.99 3.67 0.08
CA LYS A 45 -2.11 2.57 0.47
C LYS A 45 -2.69 1.81 1.64
N TYR A 46 -3.22 0.62 1.36
CA TYR A 46 -3.84 -0.24 2.36
C TYR A 46 -2.98 -1.44 2.69
N ARG A 47 -3.09 -1.97 3.90
CA ARG A 47 -2.47 -3.24 4.29
C ARG A 47 -3.47 -4.16 4.97
N GLU A 48 -3.21 -5.45 4.88
CA GLU A 48 -3.89 -6.47 5.67
C GLU A 48 -3.26 -6.55 7.07
N THR A 49 -4.11 -6.63 8.09
CA THR A 49 -3.73 -6.80 9.50
C THR A 49 -3.61 -8.29 9.85
N TYR A 50 -3.09 -8.62 11.05
CA TYR A 50 -3.03 -10.00 11.54
C TYR A 50 -4.39 -10.70 11.59
N TYR A 51 -5.47 -9.94 11.75
CA TYR A 51 -6.84 -10.46 11.81
C TYR A 51 -7.53 -10.51 10.44
N GLY A 52 -6.80 -10.25 9.34
CA GLY A 52 -7.36 -10.22 7.98
C GLY A 52 -8.12 -8.94 7.64
N GLU A 53 -8.17 -7.95 8.55
CA GLU A 53 -8.81 -6.66 8.26
C GLU A 53 -7.92 -5.82 7.33
N ILE A 54 -8.53 -5.09 6.40
CA ILE A 54 -7.85 -4.11 5.54
C ILE A 54 -7.91 -2.74 6.21
N LYS A 55 -6.76 -2.14 6.49
CA LYS A 55 -6.65 -0.80 7.08
C LYS A 55 -5.76 0.11 6.25
N ASP A 56 -5.96 1.42 6.40
CA ASP A 56 -5.02 2.39 5.86
C ASP A 56 -3.65 2.21 6.53
N CYS A 57 -2.57 2.33 5.75
CA CYS A 57 -1.22 2.30 6.30
C CYS A 57 -0.97 3.45 7.30
N GLU A 58 -1.62 4.60 7.13
CA GLU A 58 -1.47 5.76 8.03
C GLU A 58 -2.03 5.50 9.42
N GLU A 59 -3.15 4.76 9.52
CA GLU A 59 -3.74 4.30 10.78
C GLU A 59 -2.85 3.27 11.50
N CYS A 60 -1.93 2.66 10.76
CA CYS A 60 -1.07 1.59 11.24
C CYS A 60 0.34 2.06 11.63
N VAL A 61 0.58 3.37 11.68
CA VAL A 61 1.86 3.94 12.09
C VAL A 61 1.96 3.93 13.61
N LEU A 62 2.59 2.89 14.16
CA LEU A 62 2.75 2.71 15.60
C LEU A 62 3.84 3.60 16.23
N ALA A 63 4.63 4.30 15.41
CA ALA A 63 5.81 5.06 15.83
C ALA A 63 5.64 6.58 15.78
N LYS A 64 4.40 7.09 15.77
CA LYS A 64 4.16 8.52 16.02
C LYS A 64 4.56 8.90 17.44
#